data_AF-A0AA86NDG7-F1
#
_entry.id   AF-A0AA86NDG7-F1
#
_cell.length_a   1.000
_cell.length_b   1.000
_cell.length_c   1.000
_cell.angle_alpha   90.00
_cell.angle_beta   90.00
_cell.angle_gamma   90.00
#
_symmetry.space_group_name_H-M   'P 1'
#
loop_
_entity.id
_entity.type
_entity.pdbx_description
1 polymer ?
#
loop_
_entity_poly.entity_id
_entity_poly.type
_entity_poly.pdbx_seq_one_letter_code
_entity_poly.pdbx_strand_id
1 'polypeptide(L)'
;MLQVIVFAETIAFNNENQQQLLNSQRYFIFWQNNKCQLCADKLQQLEQFMSDKNETIVSVNCDDNKQFCDDTGVAGFPGVAVMRLNQVVAQIDFKSLHQLTQFYADTLKKFIDESNTFETMSDALTAYADNDFYILIRGKKYVQQAQFFEATIQVAYVPSPKKSQLFLIYKQLKLEYDPKLFESVVDFVFYFGSPWFRKYNIENISSSPNANNISMYVFLREVNHLQDIKMLTVFFEALQLNQIRISNESVYADLMQLSSFKFGYVDTQENVNLIDPFHFTRHMRGPTFVNVFHSQNCYLFRQTNPNLNHSQIQFVVNKNGSGVISADFYIPGIVDELVSFIQQVNNAGSCIPMQKGTDIEGDGYIPLKDGMITLILRLIDEIVFDFGNKTWDLRLIYIAGSLVVLMVGIVAIGLKLN
;
A
#
# COMPACT_ATOMS: atom_id res chain seq x y z
N MET A 1 10.56 -8.46 55.14
CA MET A 1 10.38 -7.60 53.95
C MET A 1 8.94 -7.78 53.49
N LEU A 2 8.07 -6.80 53.75
CA LEU A 2 6.70 -6.80 53.23
C LEU A 2 6.77 -6.39 51.75
N GLN A 3 6.50 -7.32 50.84
CA GLN A 3 6.27 -6.99 49.43
C GLN A 3 4.92 -6.26 49.33
N VAL A 4 4.96 -5.01 48.91
CA VAL A 4 3.75 -4.29 48.49
C VAL A 4 3.27 -4.94 47.21
N ILE A 5 2.16 -5.67 47.29
CA ILE A 5 1.48 -6.23 46.12
C ILE A 5 0.78 -5.04 45.44
N VAL A 6 1.33 -4.60 44.31
CA VAL A 6 0.67 -3.64 43.43
C VAL A 6 -0.33 -4.46 42.61
N PHE A 7 -1.62 -4.25 42.86
CA PHE A 7 -2.68 -4.86 42.05
C PHE A 7 -2.76 -4.14 40.71
N ALA A 8 -3.11 -4.87 39.64
CA ALA A 8 -3.40 -4.21 38.37
C ALA A 8 -4.53 -3.20 38.56
N GLU A 9 -4.28 -1.96 38.14
CA GLU A 9 -5.25 -0.88 38.24
C GLU A 9 -6.09 -0.84 36.95
N THR A 10 -7.41 -0.91 37.11
CA THR A 10 -8.34 -0.59 36.03
C THR A 10 -8.54 0.91 35.99
N ILE A 11 -8.19 1.52 34.86
CA ILE A 11 -8.35 2.95 34.63
C ILE A 11 -9.60 3.16 33.78
N ALA A 12 -10.58 3.91 34.28
CA ALA A 12 -11.72 4.31 33.46
C ALA A 12 -11.28 5.38 32.46
N PHE A 13 -11.47 5.12 31.17
CA PHE A 13 -11.12 6.05 30.10
C PHE A 13 -12.01 7.29 30.14
N ASN A 14 -11.38 8.47 30.10
CA ASN A 14 -12.06 9.75 30.03
C ASN A 14 -11.16 10.81 29.37
N ASN A 15 -11.69 12.01 29.15
CA ASN A 15 -10.95 13.09 28.49
C ASN A 15 -9.69 13.54 29.25
N GLU A 16 -9.64 13.37 30.57
CA GLU A 16 -8.51 13.81 31.41
C GLU A 16 -7.30 12.88 31.25
N ASN A 17 -7.54 11.58 31.16
CA ASN A 17 -6.47 10.58 31.03
C ASN A 17 -6.22 10.11 29.60
N GLN A 18 -7.07 10.48 28.64
CA GLN A 18 -6.95 10.06 27.24
C GLN A 18 -5.53 10.28 26.70
N GLN A 19 -4.96 11.48 26.82
CA GLN A 19 -3.63 11.76 26.28
C GLN A 19 -2.52 10.95 26.97
N GLN A 20 -2.64 10.70 28.28
CA GLN A 20 -1.68 9.85 29.00
C GLN A 20 -1.76 8.40 28.52
N LEU A 21 -2.97 7.87 28.36
CA LEU A 21 -3.20 6.52 27.85
C LEU A 21 -2.72 6.40 26.40
N LEU A 22 -2.97 7.41 25.57
CA LEU A 22 -2.50 7.46 24.19
C LEU A 22 -0.96 7.55 24.07
N ASN A 23 -0.27 7.96 25.11
CA ASN A 23 1.20 7.96 25.14
C ASN A 23 1.79 6.65 25.69
N SER A 24 0.96 5.72 26.17
CA SER A 24 1.40 4.43 26.68
C SER A 24 1.79 3.49 25.55
N GLN A 25 2.89 2.75 25.72
CA GLN A 25 3.40 1.85 24.68
C GLN A 25 2.47 0.67 24.42
N ARG A 26 1.85 0.12 25.47
CA ARG A 26 0.92 -1.01 25.41
C ARG A 26 -0.03 -0.97 26.61
N TYR A 27 -1.31 -1.24 26.36
CA TYR A 27 -2.32 -1.47 27.41
C TYR A 27 -3.48 -2.29 26.85
N PHE A 28 -4.22 -2.95 27.73
CA PHE A 28 -5.45 -3.65 27.35
C PHE A 28 -6.64 -2.70 27.47
N ILE A 29 -7.57 -2.78 26.53
CA ILE A 29 -8.86 -2.10 26.62
C ILE A 29 -9.95 -3.14 26.86
N PHE A 30 -10.87 -2.81 27.77
CA PHE A 30 -12.17 -3.46 27.88
C PHE A 30 -13.26 -2.54 27.34
N TRP A 31 -13.87 -2.94 26.23
CA TRP A 31 -14.98 -2.22 25.60
C TRP A 31 -16.30 -2.63 26.24
N GLN A 32 -17.10 -1.64 26.66
CA GLN A 32 -18.43 -1.85 27.19
C GLN A 32 -19.42 -0.74 26.78
N ASN A 33 -20.70 -0.98 27.05
CA ASN A 33 -21.76 0.01 26.96
C ASN A 33 -22.77 -0.19 28.10
N ASN A 34 -23.66 0.76 28.32
CA ASN A 34 -24.62 0.73 29.42
C ASN A 34 -25.70 -0.36 29.26
N LYS A 35 -25.86 -0.92 28.05
CA LYS A 35 -26.85 -1.97 27.75
C LYS A 35 -26.30 -3.39 27.97
N CYS A 36 -25.01 -3.52 28.26
CA CYS A 36 -24.34 -4.79 28.38
C CYS A 36 -24.53 -5.41 29.78
N GLN A 37 -25.49 -6.33 29.89
CA GLN A 37 -25.81 -6.99 31.17
C GLN A 37 -24.64 -7.79 31.77
N LEU A 38 -23.75 -8.32 30.92
CA LEU A 38 -22.63 -9.17 31.35
C LEU A 38 -21.31 -8.40 31.52
N CYS A 39 -21.26 -7.11 31.22
CA CYS A 39 -19.99 -6.38 31.17
C CYS A 39 -19.34 -6.24 32.54
N ALA A 40 -20.11 -6.05 33.61
CA ALA A 40 -19.56 -5.97 34.97
C ALA A 40 -18.87 -7.27 35.39
N ASP A 41 -19.53 -8.42 35.23
CA ASP A 41 -18.98 -9.73 35.56
C ASP A 41 -17.74 -10.07 34.72
N LYS A 42 -17.75 -9.67 33.44
CA LYS A 42 -16.61 -9.86 32.54
C LYS A 42 -15.44 -8.94 32.89
N LEU A 43 -15.69 -7.69 33.22
CA LEU A 43 -14.64 -6.78 33.68
C LEU A 43 -13.95 -7.34 34.91
N GLN A 44 -14.71 -7.82 35.90
CA GLN A 44 -14.14 -8.44 37.10
C GLN A 44 -13.28 -9.68 36.78
N GLN A 45 -13.72 -10.54 35.86
CA GLN A 45 -12.93 -11.69 35.40
C GLN A 45 -11.63 -11.26 34.72
N LEU A 46 -11.68 -10.20 33.91
CA LEU A 46 -10.52 -9.63 33.23
C LEU A 46 -9.54 -9.01 34.23
N GLU A 47 -10.05 -8.27 35.23
CA GLU A 47 -9.26 -7.66 36.30
C GLU A 47 -8.47 -8.69 37.09
N GLN A 48 -9.13 -9.77 37.51
CA GLN A 48 -8.47 -10.88 38.18
C GLN A 48 -7.38 -11.49 37.30
N PHE A 49 -7.70 -11.76 36.03
CA PHE A 49 -6.75 -12.34 35.09
C PHE A 49 -5.53 -11.44 34.84
N MET A 50 -5.72 -10.12 34.67
CA MET A 50 -4.62 -9.19 34.38
C MET A 50 -3.84 -8.77 35.63
N SER A 51 -4.46 -8.81 36.82
CA SER A 51 -3.75 -8.61 38.08
C SER A 51 -2.67 -9.67 38.27
N ASP A 52 -2.93 -10.93 37.91
CA ASP A 52 -1.93 -12.00 37.93
C ASP A 52 -0.77 -11.77 36.93
N LYS A 53 -0.97 -10.88 35.95
CA LYS A 53 0.00 -10.53 34.90
C LYS A 53 0.66 -9.16 35.11
N ASN A 54 0.20 -8.38 36.08
CA ASN A 54 0.61 -7.00 36.29
C ASN A 54 0.45 -6.13 35.03
N GLU A 55 -0.68 -6.30 34.33
CA GLU A 55 -1.02 -5.55 33.11
C GLU A 55 -2.13 -4.54 33.40
N THR A 56 -2.01 -3.33 32.84
CA THR A 56 -3.03 -2.27 33.00
C THR A 56 -4.23 -2.54 32.09
N ILE A 57 -5.43 -2.42 32.65
CA ILE A 57 -6.68 -2.44 31.90
C ILE A 57 -7.24 -1.03 31.84
N VAL A 58 -7.65 -0.61 30.66
CA VAL A 58 -8.42 0.60 30.44
C VAL A 58 -9.85 0.20 30.15
N SER A 59 -10.79 0.59 31.00
CA SER A 59 -12.21 0.35 30.76
C SER A 59 -12.80 1.53 29.98
N VAL A 60 -13.41 1.26 28.83
CA VAL A 60 -14.01 2.28 27.96
C VAL A 60 -15.50 2.03 27.81
N ASN A 61 -16.30 3.00 28.26
CA ASN A 61 -17.73 3.04 27.97
C ASN A 61 -17.98 3.76 26.64
N CYS A 62 -18.44 3.04 25.62
CA CYS A 62 -18.68 3.59 24.29
C CYS A 62 -19.95 4.43 24.19
N ASP A 63 -20.86 4.36 25.18
CA ASP A 63 -21.98 5.32 25.24
C ASP A 63 -21.46 6.73 25.60
N ASP A 64 -20.42 6.81 26.44
CA ASP A 64 -19.81 8.07 26.89
C ASP A 64 -18.68 8.53 25.95
N ASN A 65 -18.01 7.61 25.25
CA ASN A 65 -16.82 7.85 24.42
C ASN A 65 -17.02 7.44 22.96
N LYS A 66 -18.19 7.76 22.39
CA LYS A 66 -18.61 7.28 21.07
C LYS A 66 -17.58 7.51 19.96
N GLN A 67 -17.04 8.72 19.85
CA GLN A 67 -16.06 9.07 18.81
C GLN A 67 -14.82 8.17 18.86
N PHE A 68 -14.26 7.95 20.06
CA PHE A 68 -13.09 7.10 20.23
C PHE A 68 -13.40 5.64 19.85
N CYS A 69 -14.58 5.13 20.19
CA CYS A 69 -14.99 3.77 19.82
C CYS A 69 -15.24 3.62 18.31
N ASP A 70 -15.83 4.63 17.67
CA ASP A 70 -16.03 4.66 16.22
C ASP A 70 -14.68 4.69 15.49
N ASP A 71 -13.75 5.55 15.94
CA ASP A 71 -12.40 5.69 15.35
C ASP A 71 -11.53 4.43 15.52
N THR A 72 -11.73 3.67 16.61
CA THR A 72 -10.96 2.45 16.91
C THR A 72 -11.59 1.18 16.34
N GLY A 73 -12.78 1.27 15.73
CA GLY A 73 -13.42 0.14 15.04
C GLY A 73 -13.83 -1.00 15.99
N VAL A 74 -14.47 -0.66 17.11
CA VAL A 74 -14.94 -1.64 18.10
C VAL A 74 -15.85 -2.69 17.44
N ALA A 75 -15.46 -3.98 17.52
CA ALA A 75 -16.21 -5.07 16.89
C ALA A 75 -17.47 -5.51 17.65
N GLY A 76 -17.48 -5.36 18.99
CA GLY A 76 -18.57 -5.88 19.83
C GLY A 76 -18.37 -5.65 21.32
N PHE A 77 -19.42 -5.94 22.10
CA PHE A 77 -19.47 -5.78 23.56
C PHE A 77 -19.94 -7.06 24.26
N PRO A 78 -19.30 -7.47 25.38
CA PRO A 78 -18.03 -6.97 25.89
C PRO A 78 -16.88 -7.36 24.95
N GLY A 79 -15.99 -6.41 24.67
CA GLY A 79 -14.82 -6.62 23.84
C GLY A 79 -13.54 -6.44 24.66
N VAL A 80 -12.47 -7.16 24.29
CA VAL A 80 -11.13 -6.90 24.80
C VAL A 80 -10.21 -6.62 23.62
N ALA A 81 -9.42 -5.56 23.71
CA ALA A 81 -8.42 -5.22 22.73
C ALA A 81 -7.06 -4.97 23.36
N VAL A 82 -6.00 -5.07 22.56
CA VAL A 82 -4.68 -4.56 22.91
C VAL A 82 -4.43 -3.31 22.09
N MET A 83 -4.12 -2.22 22.78
CA MET A 83 -3.63 -1.00 22.17
C MET A 83 -2.12 -0.99 22.18
N ARG A 84 -1.52 -0.58 21.06
CA ARG A 84 -0.10 -0.20 20.99
C ARG A 84 0.02 1.01 20.08
N LEU A 85 0.76 2.04 20.52
CA LEU A 85 0.98 3.27 19.74
C LEU A 85 -0.33 3.85 19.16
N ASN A 86 -1.39 3.90 19.98
CA ASN A 86 -2.72 4.43 19.61
C ASN A 86 -3.51 3.64 18.57
N GLN A 87 -3.15 2.39 18.33
CA GLN A 87 -3.89 1.52 17.45
C GLN A 87 -4.27 0.22 18.12
N VAL A 88 -5.46 -0.27 17.79
CA VAL A 88 -5.91 -1.61 18.14
C VAL A 88 -5.11 -2.60 17.33
N VAL A 89 -4.19 -3.33 17.97
CA VAL A 89 -3.36 -4.34 17.29
C VAL A 89 -4.01 -5.72 17.26
N ALA A 90 -4.92 -5.98 18.19
CA ALA A 90 -5.71 -7.21 18.25
C ALA A 90 -6.97 -6.96 19.08
N GLN A 91 -8.09 -7.61 18.72
CA GLN A 91 -9.33 -7.56 19.50
C GLN A 91 -10.09 -8.88 19.47
N ILE A 92 -10.86 -9.15 20.53
CA ILE A 92 -11.77 -10.30 20.64
C ILE A 92 -13.10 -9.88 21.27
N ASP A 93 -14.19 -10.54 20.86
CA ASP A 93 -15.41 -10.60 21.67
C ASP A 93 -15.13 -11.44 22.91
N PHE A 94 -15.19 -10.87 24.11
CA PHE A 94 -14.77 -11.58 25.32
C PHE A 94 -15.88 -12.49 25.87
N LYS A 95 -15.90 -13.74 25.38
CA LYS A 95 -16.92 -14.73 25.73
C LYS A 95 -16.52 -15.61 26.91
N SER A 96 -15.24 -15.97 27.06
CA SER A 96 -14.76 -16.87 28.12
C SER A 96 -13.32 -16.60 28.53
N LEU A 97 -12.94 -17.00 29.76
CA LEU A 97 -11.57 -16.91 30.27
C LEU A 97 -10.57 -17.71 29.41
N HIS A 98 -11.00 -18.82 28.81
CA HIS A 98 -10.16 -19.61 27.91
C HIS A 98 -9.76 -18.80 26.67
N GLN A 99 -10.73 -18.12 26.04
CA GLN A 99 -10.47 -17.23 24.91
C GLN A 99 -9.56 -16.06 25.29
N LEU A 100 -9.78 -15.47 26.46
CA LEU A 100 -8.90 -14.40 26.98
C LEU A 100 -7.47 -14.90 27.22
N THR A 101 -7.31 -16.12 27.73
CA THR A 101 -6.00 -16.73 27.98
C THR A 101 -5.24 -16.93 26.67
N GLN A 102 -5.91 -17.45 25.64
CA GLN A 102 -5.33 -17.62 24.31
C GLN A 102 -4.99 -16.26 23.69
N PHE A 103 -5.93 -15.32 23.70
CA PHE A 103 -5.70 -13.96 23.21
C PHE A 103 -4.51 -13.29 23.90
N TYR A 104 -4.41 -13.38 25.23
CA TYR A 104 -3.28 -12.85 25.97
C TYR A 104 -1.96 -13.50 25.55
N ALA A 105 -1.91 -14.83 25.45
CA ALA A 105 -0.74 -15.57 25.01
C ALA A 105 -0.31 -15.16 23.59
N ASP A 106 -1.28 -15.01 22.67
CA ASP A 106 -1.04 -14.56 21.30
C ASP A 106 -0.48 -13.12 21.30
N THR A 107 -0.95 -12.23 22.17
CA THR A 107 -0.45 -10.86 22.30
C THR A 107 0.91 -10.75 22.99
N LEU A 108 1.32 -11.80 23.71
CA LEU A 108 2.64 -11.94 24.33
C LEU A 108 3.68 -12.55 23.40
N LYS A 109 3.26 -13.14 22.27
CA LYS A 109 4.20 -13.60 21.26
C LYS A 109 5.13 -12.42 20.95
N LYS A 110 6.44 -12.66 21.09
CA LYS A 110 7.41 -11.60 20.87
C LYS A 110 7.44 -11.36 19.37
N PHE A 111 7.24 -10.11 18.99
CA PHE A 111 7.47 -9.64 17.63
C PHE A 111 8.80 -10.14 17.01
N ILE A 112 9.83 -10.27 17.83
CA ILE A 112 11.06 -10.96 17.49
C ILE A 112 11.25 -12.13 18.45
N ASP A 113 11.25 -13.34 17.90
CA ASP A 113 11.51 -14.58 18.59
C ASP A 113 12.51 -15.45 17.79
N GLU A 114 12.73 -16.68 18.24
CA GLU A 114 13.68 -17.60 17.58
C GLU A 114 13.23 -17.99 16.17
N SER A 115 11.92 -18.00 15.88
CA SER A 115 11.38 -18.41 14.57
C SER A 115 11.64 -17.40 13.46
N ASN A 116 11.94 -16.15 13.83
CA ASN A 116 12.20 -15.09 12.87
C ASN A 116 13.55 -14.36 13.10
N THR A 117 14.42 -14.94 13.92
CA THR A 117 15.78 -14.45 14.14
C THR A 117 16.79 -15.28 13.34
N PHE A 118 17.63 -14.60 12.57
CA PHE A 118 18.62 -15.20 11.68
C PHE A 118 20.03 -14.72 12.01
N GLU A 119 21.03 -15.58 11.84
CA GLU A 119 22.44 -15.22 12.08
C GLU A 119 22.94 -14.22 11.04
N THR A 120 22.57 -14.40 9.77
CA THR A 120 22.98 -13.53 8.67
C THR A 120 21.81 -13.01 7.85
N MET A 121 22.07 -11.93 7.11
CA MET A 121 21.11 -11.40 6.13
C MET A 121 20.82 -12.40 5.01
N SER A 122 21.79 -13.24 4.64
CA SER A 122 21.61 -14.23 3.57
C SER A 122 20.64 -15.33 4.00
N ASP A 123 20.72 -15.76 5.27
CA ASP A 123 19.82 -16.79 5.81
C ASP A 123 18.39 -16.25 5.87
N ALA A 124 18.21 -15.01 6.34
CA ALA A 124 16.92 -14.35 6.37
C ALA A 124 16.30 -14.23 4.97
N LEU A 125 17.07 -13.77 3.98
CA LEU A 125 16.60 -13.63 2.59
C LEU A 125 16.23 -14.99 1.97
N THR A 126 17.00 -16.04 2.29
CA THR A 126 16.71 -17.41 1.81
C THR A 126 15.46 -17.99 2.47
N ALA A 127 15.31 -17.82 3.78
CA ALA A 127 14.18 -18.35 4.53
C ALA A 127 12.84 -17.70 4.12
N TYR A 128 12.89 -16.47 3.62
CA TYR A 128 11.74 -15.70 3.17
C TYR A 128 11.71 -15.52 1.64
N ALA A 129 12.41 -16.38 0.87
CA ALA A 129 12.52 -16.23 -0.58
C ALA A 129 11.16 -16.33 -1.30
N ASP A 130 10.24 -17.15 -0.76
CA ASP A 130 8.88 -17.33 -1.30
C ASP A 130 7.90 -16.24 -0.84
N ASN A 131 8.34 -15.34 0.05
CA ASN A 131 7.50 -14.26 0.54
C ASN A 131 7.71 -13.01 -0.30
N ASP A 132 6.67 -12.59 -1.01
CA ASP A 132 6.69 -11.37 -1.80
C ASP A 132 6.75 -10.10 -0.95
N PHE A 133 6.43 -10.16 0.35
CA PHE A 133 6.38 -8.98 1.19
C PHE A 133 6.72 -9.25 2.66
N TYR A 134 7.82 -8.66 3.15
CA TYR A 134 8.22 -8.73 4.56
C TYR A 134 9.19 -7.61 4.96
N ILE A 135 9.29 -7.34 6.27
CA ILE A 135 10.26 -6.40 6.83
C ILE A 135 11.51 -7.17 7.27
N LEU A 136 12.69 -6.73 6.86
CA LEU A 136 13.96 -7.27 7.32
C LEU A 136 14.70 -6.25 8.17
N ILE A 137 14.81 -6.52 9.47
CA ILE A 137 15.43 -5.64 10.45
C ILE A 137 16.81 -6.18 10.79
N ARG A 138 17.84 -5.34 10.63
CA ARG A 138 19.18 -5.62 11.15
C ARG A 138 19.44 -4.73 12.35
N GLY A 139 19.74 -5.29 13.52
CA GLY A 139 20.00 -4.54 14.75
C GLY A 139 18.74 -3.97 15.43
N LYS A 140 18.88 -3.47 16.67
CA LYS A 140 17.73 -3.25 17.57
C LYS A 140 16.95 -1.94 17.36
N LYS A 141 17.52 -0.94 16.66
CA LYS A 141 16.96 0.43 16.61
C LYS A 141 15.51 0.49 16.11
N TYR A 142 15.17 -0.31 15.10
CA TYR A 142 13.87 -0.23 14.41
C TYR A 142 12.85 -1.26 14.88
N VAL A 143 13.21 -2.12 15.85
CA VAL A 143 12.34 -3.20 16.34
C VAL A 143 11.02 -2.65 16.87
N GLN A 144 11.08 -1.64 17.74
CA GLN A 144 9.87 -1.07 18.35
C GLN A 144 8.96 -0.38 17.32
N GLN A 145 9.52 0.25 16.29
CA GLN A 145 8.73 0.90 15.25
C GLN A 145 8.07 -0.12 14.32
N ALA A 146 8.78 -1.21 14.01
CA ALA A 146 8.27 -2.27 13.17
C ALA A 146 7.23 -3.15 13.87
N GLN A 147 7.20 -3.18 15.22
CA GLN A 147 6.16 -3.86 16.01
C GLN A 147 4.74 -3.40 15.66
N PHE A 148 4.61 -2.19 15.11
CA PHE A 148 3.37 -1.69 14.54
C PHE A 148 2.76 -2.65 13.50
N PHE A 149 3.60 -3.40 12.78
CA PHE A 149 3.19 -4.30 11.70
C PHE A 149 3.07 -5.77 12.10
N GLU A 150 3.22 -6.12 13.39
CA GLU A 150 3.28 -7.52 13.85
C GLU A 150 2.13 -8.41 13.37
N ALA A 151 0.92 -7.85 13.27
CA ALA A 151 -0.27 -8.58 12.85
C ALA A 151 -0.45 -8.66 11.32
N THR A 152 0.29 -7.86 10.55
CA THR A 152 0.01 -7.62 9.12
C THR A 152 1.16 -7.96 8.20
N ILE A 153 2.40 -7.86 8.67
CA ILE A 153 3.59 -8.06 7.86
C ILE A 153 4.55 -8.97 8.61
N GLN A 154 5.02 -10.01 7.94
CA GLN A 154 6.03 -10.88 8.52
C GLN A 154 7.35 -10.12 8.66
N VAL A 155 8.12 -10.46 9.70
CA VAL A 155 9.35 -9.75 10.02
C VAL A 155 10.48 -10.75 10.19
N ALA A 156 11.60 -10.52 9.51
CA ALA A 156 12.85 -11.22 9.71
C ALA A 156 13.83 -10.29 10.46
N TYR A 157 14.51 -10.84 11.47
CA TYR A 157 15.44 -10.09 12.30
C TYR A 157 16.84 -10.68 12.25
N VAL A 158 17.84 -9.82 12.07
CA VAL A 158 19.26 -10.19 12.09
C VAL A 158 19.94 -9.37 13.19
N PRO A 159 20.38 -9.98 14.31
CA PRO A 159 21.09 -9.29 15.37
C PRO A 159 22.35 -8.61 14.82
N SER A 160 22.56 -7.33 15.15
CA SER A 160 23.79 -6.64 14.79
C SER A 160 24.16 -5.58 15.83
N PRO A 161 25.38 -5.62 16.38
CA PRO A 161 25.83 -4.62 17.34
C PRO A 161 26.34 -3.33 16.67
N LYS A 162 26.67 -3.36 15.37
CA LYS A 162 27.41 -2.28 14.70
C LYS A 162 26.52 -1.25 14.00
N LYS A 163 25.52 -1.70 13.26
CA LYS A 163 24.65 -0.83 12.44
C LYS A 163 23.23 -1.36 12.50
N SER A 164 22.28 -0.46 12.73
CA SER A 164 20.87 -0.77 12.54
C SER A 164 20.41 -0.37 11.14
N GLN A 165 19.73 -1.28 10.45
CA GLN A 165 19.15 -1.07 9.12
C GLN A 165 17.75 -1.68 9.14
N LEU A 166 16.84 -1.11 8.37
CA LEU A 166 15.53 -1.68 8.10
C LEU A 166 15.39 -1.74 6.60
N PHE A 167 14.99 -2.91 6.11
CA PHE A 167 14.67 -3.13 4.73
C PHE A 167 13.21 -3.54 4.63
N LEU A 168 12.54 -3.06 3.60
CA LEU A 168 11.30 -3.65 3.13
C LEU A 168 11.63 -4.51 1.91
N ILE A 169 11.25 -5.77 1.96
CA ILE A 169 11.37 -6.67 0.82
C ILE A 169 10.01 -6.73 0.14
N TYR A 170 9.95 -6.33 -1.12
CA TYR A 170 8.74 -6.33 -1.94
C TYR A 170 9.05 -6.94 -3.31
N LYS A 171 8.46 -8.10 -3.65
CA LYS A 171 8.70 -8.83 -4.90
C LYS A 171 10.20 -8.94 -5.23
N GLN A 172 11.00 -9.42 -4.27
CA GLN A 172 12.47 -9.53 -4.34
C GLN A 172 13.24 -8.19 -4.38
N LEU A 173 12.57 -7.05 -4.48
CA LEU A 173 13.20 -5.75 -4.34
C LEU A 173 13.51 -5.48 -2.87
N LYS A 174 14.75 -5.09 -2.59
CA LYS A 174 15.20 -4.71 -1.25
C LYS A 174 15.29 -3.19 -1.13
N LEU A 175 14.34 -2.60 -0.42
CA LEU A 175 14.25 -1.15 -0.19
C LEU A 175 14.80 -0.82 1.19
N GLU A 176 15.87 -0.03 1.29
CA GLU A 176 16.43 0.40 2.58
C GLU A 176 15.73 1.67 3.09
N TYR A 177 15.32 1.66 4.35
CA TYR A 177 14.76 2.84 5.02
C TYR A 177 15.79 3.95 5.16
N ASP A 178 15.48 5.13 4.61
CA ASP A 178 16.26 6.35 4.77
C ASP A 178 15.48 7.38 5.62
N PRO A 179 15.91 7.66 6.87
CA PRO A 179 15.24 8.64 7.74
C PRO A 179 15.33 10.08 7.24
N LYS A 180 16.06 10.36 6.14
CA LYS A 180 16.04 11.67 5.48
C LYS A 180 14.87 11.84 4.51
N LEU A 181 14.31 10.73 4.02
CA LEU A 181 13.23 10.71 3.05
C LEU A 181 11.86 10.44 3.69
N PHE A 182 11.85 9.76 4.84
CA PHE A 182 10.65 9.37 5.56
C PHE A 182 10.75 9.78 7.03
N GLU A 183 9.67 10.35 7.56
CA GLU A 183 9.62 10.80 8.96
C GLU A 183 9.62 9.63 9.94
N SER A 184 8.97 8.53 9.56
CA SER A 184 8.93 7.30 10.36
C SER A 184 9.05 6.02 9.51
N VAL A 185 9.43 4.92 10.18
CA VAL A 185 9.36 3.57 9.58
C VAL A 185 7.94 3.22 9.18
N VAL A 186 6.95 3.72 9.92
CA VAL A 186 5.54 3.47 9.62
C VAL A 186 5.17 4.07 8.27
N ASP A 187 5.55 5.32 8.02
CA ASP A 187 5.32 5.99 6.73
C ASP A 187 6.03 5.29 5.59
N PHE A 188 7.29 4.89 5.79
CA PHE A 188 8.07 4.15 4.80
C PHE A 188 7.41 2.81 4.43
N VAL A 189 7.00 2.03 5.43
CA VAL A 189 6.37 0.72 5.19
C VAL A 189 4.97 0.91 4.60
N PHE A 190 4.19 1.91 4.98
CA PHE A 190 2.91 2.18 4.33
C PHE A 190 3.09 2.62 2.87
N TYR A 191 4.06 3.51 2.63
CA TYR A 191 4.35 4.05 1.31
C TYR A 191 4.71 2.94 0.31
N PHE A 192 5.55 1.99 0.70
CA PHE A 192 5.98 0.89 -0.18
C PHE A 192 5.19 -0.40 -0.02
N GLY A 193 4.54 -0.61 1.12
CA GLY A 193 3.80 -1.82 1.45
C GLY A 193 2.40 -1.88 0.89
N SER A 194 1.87 -0.74 0.45
CA SER A 194 0.66 -0.70 -0.37
C SER A 194 1.06 -0.47 -1.83
N PRO A 195 0.67 -1.34 -2.77
CA PRO A 195 0.87 -1.05 -4.18
C PRO A 195 0.13 0.22 -4.54
N TRP A 196 0.81 1.14 -5.22
CA TRP A 196 0.22 2.40 -5.67
C TRP A 196 -0.96 2.20 -6.62
N PHE A 197 -0.97 1.07 -7.33
CA PHE A 197 -2.03 0.64 -8.23
C PHE A 197 -2.58 -0.73 -7.81
N ARG A 198 -3.86 -0.79 -7.42
CA ARG A 198 -4.50 -2.03 -6.93
C ARG A 198 -5.87 -2.28 -7.54
N LYS A 199 -6.33 -3.54 -7.52
CA LYS A 199 -7.72 -3.88 -7.88
C LYS A 199 -8.67 -3.44 -6.76
N TYR A 200 -9.71 -2.70 -7.11
CA TYR A 200 -10.79 -2.31 -6.21
C TYR A 200 -12.04 -3.15 -6.47
N ASN A 201 -12.70 -3.56 -5.39
CA ASN A 201 -13.98 -4.23 -5.38
C ASN A 201 -14.90 -3.61 -4.31
N ILE A 202 -16.14 -4.08 -4.23
CA ILE A 202 -17.14 -3.51 -3.30
C ILE A 202 -16.73 -3.64 -1.82
N GLU A 203 -15.97 -4.66 -1.47
CA GLU A 203 -15.52 -4.95 -0.11
C GLU A 203 -14.35 -4.05 0.33
N ASN A 204 -13.44 -3.74 -0.60
CA ASN A 204 -12.19 -3.03 -0.30
C ASN A 204 -12.23 -1.52 -0.62
N ILE A 205 -13.24 -1.06 -1.35
CA ILE A 205 -13.39 0.36 -1.69
C ILE A 205 -13.91 1.16 -0.49
N SER A 206 -14.80 0.57 0.31
CA SER A 206 -15.41 1.17 1.50
C SER A 206 -14.48 1.15 2.72
N SER A 207 -13.61 0.15 2.81
CA SER A 207 -12.64 0.00 3.90
C SER A 207 -11.33 0.76 3.67
N SER A 208 -11.23 1.58 2.60
CA SER A 208 -10.06 2.44 2.42
C SER A 208 -10.08 3.55 3.48
N PRO A 209 -9.12 3.59 4.43
CA PRO A 209 -9.19 4.44 5.62
C PRO A 209 -9.21 5.95 5.37
N ASN A 210 -9.04 6.38 4.11
CA ASN A 210 -9.03 7.77 3.68
C ASN A 210 -10.17 8.05 2.70
N ALA A 211 -11.41 7.68 3.05
CA ALA A 211 -12.61 8.05 2.29
C ALA A 211 -12.80 9.57 2.13
N ASN A 212 -12.02 10.39 2.84
CA ASN A 212 -12.09 11.85 2.79
C ASN A 212 -11.23 12.48 1.67
N ASN A 213 -10.40 11.71 0.96
CA ASN A 213 -9.46 12.23 -0.04
C ASN A 213 -9.75 11.75 -1.46
N ILE A 214 -9.28 12.54 -2.42
CA ILE A 214 -9.48 12.32 -3.85
C ILE A 214 -8.91 10.96 -4.27
N SER A 215 -9.71 10.15 -4.97
CA SER A 215 -9.33 8.82 -5.46
C SER A 215 -9.36 8.74 -6.98
N MET A 216 -8.29 8.25 -7.60
CA MET A 216 -8.25 8.00 -9.04
C MET A 216 -8.44 6.52 -9.34
N TYR A 217 -9.55 6.20 -10.00
CA TYR A 217 -9.90 4.86 -10.45
C TYR A 217 -9.76 4.77 -11.97
N VAL A 218 -9.30 3.62 -12.44
CA VAL A 218 -9.34 3.24 -13.85
C VAL A 218 -10.39 2.16 -14.00
N PHE A 219 -11.53 2.49 -14.59
CA PHE A 219 -12.58 1.52 -14.87
C PHE A 219 -12.21 0.75 -16.13
N LEU A 220 -12.04 -0.55 -15.97
CA LEU A 220 -11.55 -1.47 -17.00
C LEU A 220 -12.44 -2.72 -17.03
N ARG A 221 -12.40 -3.46 -18.12
CA ARG A 221 -12.90 -4.85 -18.17
C ARG A 221 -11.70 -5.77 -18.20
N GLU A 222 -11.46 -6.53 -17.14
CA GLU A 222 -10.19 -7.29 -16.99
C GLU A 222 -9.93 -8.21 -18.19
N VAL A 223 -10.97 -8.92 -18.65
CA VAL A 223 -10.91 -9.81 -19.82
C VAL A 223 -10.43 -9.11 -21.10
N ASN A 224 -10.77 -7.83 -21.28
CA ASN A 224 -10.46 -7.08 -22.51
C ASN A 224 -9.22 -6.18 -22.37
N HIS A 225 -8.78 -5.90 -21.14
CA HIS A 225 -7.78 -4.87 -20.84
C HIS A 225 -6.66 -5.39 -19.92
N LEU A 226 -6.42 -6.71 -19.89
CA LEU A 226 -5.37 -7.30 -19.07
C LEU A 226 -3.99 -6.68 -19.36
N GLN A 227 -3.72 -6.34 -20.62
CA GLN A 227 -2.47 -5.69 -21.00
C GLN A 227 -2.38 -4.27 -20.42
N ASP A 228 -3.46 -3.49 -20.48
CA ASP A 228 -3.52 -2.14 -19.88
C ASP A 228 -3.30 -2.18 -18.36
N ILE A 229 -3.91 -3.16 -17.68
CA ILE A 229 -3.72 -3.38 -16.24
C ILE A 229 -2.26 -3.68 -15.92
N LYS A 230 -1.62 -4.58 -16.67
CA LYS A 230 -0.19 -4.92 -16.48
C LYS A 230 0.70 -3.70 -16.70
N MET A 231 0.43 -2.92 -17.75
CA MET A 231 1.22 -1.73 -18.08
C MET A 231 1.08 -0.63 -17.02
N LEU A 232 -0.14 -0.35 -16.57
CA LEU A 232 -0.38 0.60 -15.49
C LEU A 232 0.28 0.13 -14.19
N THR A 233 0.21 -1.17 -13.87
CA THR A 233 0.89 -1.74 -12.70
C THR A 233 2.39 -1.47 -12.74
N VAL A 234 3.07 -1.82 -13.85
CA VAL A 234 4.51 -1.58 -14.02
C VAL A 234 4.85 -0.09 -13.94
N PHE A 235 4.05 0.77 -14.57
CA PHE A 235 4.25 2.21 -14.53
C PHE A 235 4.19 2.77 -13.11
N PHE A 236 3.15 2.41 -12.34
CA PHE A 236 3.00 2.86 -10.96
C PHE A 236 4.05 2.27 -10.02
N GLU A 237 4.46 1.02 -10.21
CA GLU A 237 5.59 0.43 -9.47
C GLU A 237 6.89 1.19 -9.75
N ALA A 238 7.19 1.49 -11.01
CA ALA A 238 8.39 2.24 -11.38
C ALA A 238 8.37 3.69 -10.88
N LEU A 239 7.19 4.33 -10.84
CA LEU A 239 7.01 5.64 -10.19
C LEU A 239 7.23 5.55 -8.67
N GLN A 240 6.60 4.58 -8.00
CA GLN A 240 6.70 4.37 -6.55
C GLN A 240 8.17 4.15 -6.12
N LEU A 241 8.92 3.40 -6.91
CA LEU A 241 10.34 3.12 -6.71
C LEU A 241 11.28 4.27 -7.13
N ASN A 242 10.72 5.40 -7.59
CA ASN A 242 11.47 6.54 -8.11
C ASN A 242 12.48 6.15 -9.21
N GLN A 243 12.14 5.13 -10.01
CA GLN A 243 12.93 4.70 -11.15
C GLN A 243 12.62 5.54 -12.40
N ILE A 244 11.43 6.14 -12.42
CA ILE A 244 10.98 7.04 -13.48
C ILE A 244 10.90 8.46 -12.92
N ARG A 245 11.57 9.39 -13.61
CA ARG A 245 11.35 10.83 -13.45
C ARG A 245 10.58 11.34 -14.65
N ILE A 246 9.41 11.92 -14.39
CA ILE A 246 8.66 12.63 -15.42
C ILE A 246 9.39 13.95 -15.67
N SER A 247 9.72 14.23 -16.94
CA SER A 247 10.52 15.38 -17.35
C SER A 247 9.91 16.72 -16.95
N ASN A 248 8.60 16.77 -16.75
CA ASN A 248 7.91 17.91 -16.20
C ASN A 248 7.92 17.83 -14.66
N GLU A 249 8.82 18.59 -14.03
CA GLU A 249 8.96 18.65 -12.57
C GLU A 249 7.67 19.05 -11.85
N SER A 250 6.79 19.88 -12.45
CA SER A 250 5.52 20.24 -11.82
C SER A 250 4.58 19.04 -11.76
N VAL A 251 4.52 18.24 -12.82
CA VAL A 251 3.69 17.02 -12.89
C VAL A 251 4.22 15.96 -11.95
N TYR A 252 5.54 15.82 -11.86
CA TYR A 252 6.18 14.90 -10.93
C TYR A 252 5.94 15.34 -9.48
N ALA A 253 6.13 16.63 -9.17
CA ALA A 253 5.85 17.18 -7.85
C ALA A 253 4.38 17.01 -7.46
N ASP A 254 3.46 17.25 -8.41
CA ASP A 254 2.05 16.96 -8.24
C ASP A 254 1.87 15.47 -7.93
N LEU A 255 2.31 14.54 -8.80
CA LEU A 255 2.24 13.09 -8.57
C LEU A 255 2.83 12.61 -7.24
N MET A 256 3.90 13.23 -6.77
CA MET A 256 4.50 12.90 -5.47
C MET A 256 3.72 13.51 -4.29
N GLN A 257 3.13 14.69 -4.47
CA GLN A 257 2.11 15.23 -3.54
C GLN A 257 0.83 14.37 -3.57
N LEU A 258 0.55 13.70 -4.70
CA LEU A 258 -0.49 12.70 -4.85
C LEU A 258 -0.11 11.35 -4.20
N SER A 259 0.94 11.24 -3.38
CA SER A 259 1.16 10.05 -2.53
C SER A 259 -0.01 9.79 -1.57
N SER A 260 -0.89 10.78 -1.37
CA SER A 260 -2.19 10.62 -0.70
C SER A 260 -3.29 10.01 -1.59
N PHE A 261 -3.11 10.01 -2.91
CA PHE A 261 -4.05 9.43 -3.87
C PHE A 261 -3.76 7.94 -3.98
N LYS A 262 -4.82 7.15 -3.89
CA LYS A 262 -4.72 5.75 -4.23
C LYS A 262 -5.14 5.59 -5.67
N PHE A 263 -4.24 5.06 -6.49
CA PHE A 263 -4.58 4.63 -7.83
C PHE A 263 -5.06 3.19 -7.76
N GLY A 264 -5.94 2.85 -8.68
CA GLY A 264 -6.30 1.46 -8.87
C GLY A 264 -7.31 1.30 -9.97
N TYR A 265 -7.67 0.06 -10.22
CA TYR A 265 -8.64 -0.25 -11.24
C TYR A 265 -9.85 -0.94 -10.65
N VAL A 266 -11.01 -0.69 -11.24
CA VAL A 266 -12.25 -1.40 -10.94
C VAL A 266 -12.55 -2.28 -12.14
N ASP A 267 -12.61 -3.59 -11.92
CA ASP A 267 -13.12 -4.49 -12.96
C ASP A 267 -14.64 -4.37 -13.02
N THR A 268 -15.09 -3.86 -14.16
CA THR A 268 -16.48 -3.52 -14.41
C THR A 268 -17.39 -4.69 -14.68
N GLN A 269 -16.84 -5.86 -14.96
CA GLN A 269 -17.62 -7.10 -15.05
C GLN A 269 -18.01 -7.61 -13.65
N GLU A 270 -17.08 -7.54 -12.71
CA GLU A 270 -17.27 -8.03 -11.34
C GLU A 270 -17.99 -7.02 -10.44
N ASN A 271 -17.88 -5.72 -10.73
CA ASN A 271 -18.30 -4.66 -9.82
C ASN A 271 -19.29 -3.67 -10.46
N VAL A 272 -20.33 -4.18 -11.13
CA VAL A 272 -21.36 -3.36 -11.80
C VAL A 272 -21.96 -2.32 -10.83
N ASN A 273 -22.25 -2.71 -9.59
CA ASN A 273 -22.84 -1.83 -8.57
C ASN A 273 -21.93 -0.64 -8.18
N LEU A 274 -20.61 -0.75 -8.37
CA LEU A 274 -19.70 0.38 -8.13
C LEU A 274 -19.73 1.40 -9.27
N ILE A 275 -20.25 1.02 -10.43
CA ILE A 275 -20.25 1.84 -11.64
C ILE A 275 -21.55 2.59 -11.80
N ASP A 276 -22.65 1.98 -11.36
CA ASP A 276 -23.99 2.56 -11.44
C ASP A 276 -24.06 4.03 -10.95
N PRO A 277 -23.37 4.46 -9.87
CA PRO A 277 -23.38 5.86 -9.45
C PRO A 277 -22.74 6.84 -10.46
N PHE A 278 -21.86 6.35 -11.33
CA PHE A 278 -21.13 7.15 -12.33
C PHE A 278 -21.83 7.21 -13.69
N HIS A 279 -22.92 6.45 -13.87
CA HIS A 279 -23.70 6.35 -15.12
C HIS A 279 -22.86 5.98 -16.35
N PHE A 280 -21.80 5.19 -16.17
CA PHE A 280 -21.13 4.62 -17.33
C PHE A 280 -22.07 3.63 -17.99
N THR A 281 -22.23 3.73 -19.31
CA THR A 281 -22.95 2.68 -20.03
C THR A 281 -22.24 1.36 -19.79
N ARG A 282 -23.03 0.28 -19.67
CA ARG A 282 -22.47 -1.07 -19.56
C ARG A 282 -21.46 -1.33 -20.67
N HIS A 283 -21.59 -0.65 -21.81
CA HIS A 283 -20.71 -0.74 -22.99
C HIS A 283 -19.59 0.31 -22.97
N MET A 284 -18.73 0.29 -21.96
CA MET A 284 -17.47 1.05 -22.04
C MET A 284 -16.63 0.54 -23.22
N ARG A 285 -16.25 1.48 -24.11
CA ARG A 285 -15.46 1.20 -25.32
C ARG A 285 -13.98 0.94 -25.03
N GLY A 286 -13.48 1.38 -23.88
CA GLY A 286 -12.08 1.29 -23.50
C GLY A 286 -11.89 1.68 -22.04
N PRO A 287 -10.64 1.74 -21.57
CA PRO A 287 -10.30 2.28 -20.26
C PRO A 287 -10.99 3.62 -19.98
N THR A 288 -11.48 3.80 -18.76
CA THR A 288 -12.07 5.07 -18.33
C THR A 288 -11.40 5.52 -17.06
N PHE A 289 -10.67 6.62 -17.14
CA PHE A 289 -10.10 7.28 -15.98
C PHE A 289 -11.17 8.08 -15.27
N VAL A 290 -11.27 7.90 -13.97
CA VAL A 290 -12.26 8.56 -13.12
C VAL A 290 -11.56 9.06 -11.89
N ASN A 291 -11.77 10.32 -11.58
CA ASN A 291 -11.31 10.93 -10.36
C ASN A 291 -12.50 11.30 -9.49
N VAL A 292 -12.55 10.79 -8.27
CA VAL A 292 -13.67 10.94 -7.35
C VAL A 292 -13.27 11.85 -6.21
N PHE A 293 -14.03 12.94 -6.03
CA PHE A 293 -13.85 13.92 -4.97
C PHE A 293 -14.90 13.65 -3.88
N HIS A 294 -14.58 12.74 -2.96
CA HIS A 294 -15.54 12.30 -1.93
C HIS A 294 -16.08 13.44 -1.06
N SER A 295 -15.23 14.40 -0.68
CA SER A 295 -15.62 15.56 0.14
C SER A 295 -16.63 16.49 -0.54
N GLN A 296 -16.66 16.48 -1.88
CA GLN A 296 -17.55 17.32 -2.70
C GLN A 296 -18.69 16.52 -3.33
N ASN A 297 -18.74 15.20 -3.09
CA ASN A 297 -19.69 14.28 -3.71
C ASN A 297 -19.80 14.47 -5.25
N CYS A 298 -18.63 14.56 -5.90
CA CYS A 298 -18.53 14.81 -7.33
C CYS A 298 -17.38 14.03 -7.96
N TYR A 299 -17.37 13.94 -9.29
CA TYR A 299 -16.31 13.25 -10.03
C TYR A 299 -15.94 13.97 -11.33
N LEU A 300 -14.75 13.67 -11.83
CA LEU A 300 -14.26 13.99 -13.16
C LEU A 300 -13.95 12.67 -13.85
N PHE A 301 -14.27 12.51 -15.14
CA PHE A 301 -13.85 11.32 -15.86
C PHE A 301 -13.37 11.66 -17.27
N ARG A 302 -12.56 10.77 -17.82
CA ARG A 302 -12.08 10.79 -19.20
C ARG A 302 -12.05 9.36 -19.70
N GLN A 303 -12.86 9.09 -20.72
CA GLN A 303 -12.77 7.84 -21.46
C GLN A 303 -11.60 7.92 -22.43
N THR A 304 -10.76 6.89 -22.44
CA THR A 304 -9.58 6.84 -23.30
C THR A 304 -9.97 6.62 -24.75
N ASN A 305 -9.22 7.19 -25.69
CA ASN A 305 -9.43 6.86 -27.10
C ASN A 305 -9.05 5.39 -27.36
N PRO A 306 -9.92 4.52 -27.88
CA PRO A 306 -9.57 3.13 -28.19
C PRO A 306 -8.44 3.00 -29.23
N ASN A 307 -8.13 4.06 -29.99
CA ASN A 307 -7.11 4.08 -31.04
C ASN A 307 -5.80 4.78 -30.61
N LEU A 308 -5.44 4.70 -29.33
CA LEU A 308 -4.23 5.33 -28.81
C LEU A 308 -2.97 4.88 -29.55
N ASN A 309 -2.39 5.81 -30.32
CA ASN A 309 -1.08 5.63 -30.93
C ASN A 309 0.03 5.80 -29.90
N HIS A 310 1.18 5.22 -30.21
CA HIS A 310 2.38 5.19 -29.38
C HIS A 310 3.00 6.60 -29.20
N SER A 311 3.42 6.91 -27.98
CA SER A 311 4.19 8.12 -27.68
C SER A 311 5.62 7.79 -27.25
N GLN A 312 6.56 8.69 -27.53
CA GLN A 312 7.96 8.61 -27.08
C GLN A 312 8.17 9.53 -25.88
N ILE A 313 8.76 9.00 -24.80
CA ILE A 313 9.28 9.79 -23.68
C ILE A 313 10.77 9.48 -23.51
N GLN A 314 11.57 10.53 -23.33
CA GLN A 314 12.99 10.43 -23.00
C GLN A 314 13.19 10.39 -21.49
N PHE A 315 13.94 9.39 -21.02
CA PHE A 315 14.33 9.27 -19.62
C PHE A 315 15.77 9.77 -19.45
N VAL A 316 15.99 10.54 -18.38
CA VAL A 316 17.33 11.01 -17.99
C VAL A 316 17.70 10.37 -16.67
N VAL A 317 18.51 9.31 -16.72
CA VAL A 317 19.08 8.69 -15.51
C VAL A 317 20.33 9.47 -15.12
N ASN A 318 20.28 10.20 -14.01
CA ASN A 318 21.41 10.98 -13.54
C ASN A 318 21.90 10.49 -12.17
N LYS A 319 23.05 9.81 -12.17
CA LYS A 319 23.90 9.63 -10.98
C LYS A 319 25.37 9.79 -11.39
N ASN A 320 25.79 11.04 -11.54
CA ASN A 320 27.19 11.48 -11.49
C ASN A 320 28.12 11.09 -12.66
N GLY A 321 27.76 11.39 -13.91
CA GLY A 321 28.76 11.51 -14.99
C GLY A 321 28.31 11.03 -16.37
N SER A 322 27.76 11.96 -17.15
CA SER A 322 27.64 12.00 -18.62
C SER A 322 27.46 10.67 -19.37
N GLY A 323 26.30 10.05 -19.18
CA GLY A 323 25.71 9.12 -20.14
C GLY A 323 24.20 9.28 -20.10
N VAL A 324 23.61 9.98 -21.07
CA VAL A 324 22.16 9.93 -21.28
C VAL A 324 21.90 8.61 -22.01
N ILE A 325 21.47 7.58 -21.28
CA ILE A 325 20.82 6.44 -21.93
C ILE A 325 19.39 6.89 -22.21
N SER A 326 19.22 7.61 -23.32
CA SER A 326 17.92 7.81 -23.93
C SER A 326 17.57 6.51 -24.64
N ALA A 327 16.80 5.66 -23.96
CA ALA A 327 16.08 4.59 -24.60
C ALA A 327 14.67 5.11 -24.92
N ASP A 328 14.23 4.92 -26.16
CA ASP A 328 12.85 5.15 -26.54
C ASP A 328 12.01 4.07 -25.88
N PHE A 329 11.49 4.35 -24.68
CA PHE A 329 10.47 3.51 -24.10
C PHE A 329 9.14 3.93 -24.72
N TYR A 330 8.52 2.98 -25.41
CA TYR A 330 7.17 3.11 -25.89
C TYR A 330 6.25 3.11 -24.69
N ILE A 331 5.88 4.31 -24.23
CA ILE A 331 4.82 4.45 -23.27
C ILE A 331 3.52 4.28 -24.06
N PRO A 332 2.71 3.26 -23.77
CA PRO A 332 1.43 3.09 -24.43
C PRO A 332 0.56 4.31 -24.13
N GLY A 333 -0.23 4.77 -25.11
CA GLY A 333 -0.97 6.03 -25.00
C GLY A 333 -1.87 6.14 -23.75
N ILE A 334 -2.19 5.02 -23.08
CA ILE A 334 -2.93 5.00 -21.82
C ILE A 334 -2.22 5.77 -20.69
N VAL A 335 -0.89 5.70 -20.59
CA VAL A 335 -0.13 6.41 -19.55
C VAL A 335 -0.05 7.91 -19.86
N ASP A 336 0.09 8.29 -21.14
CA ASP A 336 0.05 9.69 -21.54
C ASP A 336 -1.32 10.33 -21.28
N GLU A 337 -2.39 9.60 -21.60
CA GLU A 337 -3.74 10.06 -21.30
C GLU A 337 -3.98 10.16 -19.79
N LEU A 338 -3.43 9.24 -18.98
CA LEU A 338 -3.45 9.32 -17.53
C LEU A 338 -2.72 10.59 -17.04
N VAL A 339 -1.50 10.85 -17.51
CA VAL A 339 -0.73 12.04 -17.12
C VAL A 339 -1.46 13.33 -17.52
N SER A 340 -2.02 13.37 -18.73
CA SER A 340 -2.83 14.49 -19.21
C SER A 340 -4.11 14.67 -18.38
N PHE A 341 -4.74 13.56 -17.96
CA PHE A 341 -5.92 13.60 -17.10
C PHE A 341 -5.59 14.15 -15.71
N ILE A 342 -4.47 13.74 -15.12
CA ILE A 342 -3.98 14.26 -13.84
C ILE A 342 -3.74 15.78 -13.92
N GLN A 343 -3.10 16.25 -14.99
CA GLN A 343 -2.92 17.69 -15.21
C GLN A 343 -4.26 18.43 -15.34
N GLN A 344 -5.27 17.85 -15.99
CA GLN A 344 -6.60 18.45 -16.09
C GLN A 344 -7.27 18.55 -14.71
N VAL A 345 -7.20 17.49 -13.90
CA VAL A 345 -7.74 17.46 -12.53
C VAL A 345 -7.20 18.62 -11.70
N ASN A 346 -5.89 18.83 -11.71
CA ASN A 346 -5.25 19.87 -10.89
C ASN A 346 -5.67 21.29 -11.31
N ASN A 347 -6.09 21.45 -12.56
CA ASN A 347 -6.53 22.73 -13.12
C ASN A 347 -8.06 22.92 -13.13
N ALA A 348 -8.84 21.88 -12.79
CA ALA A 348 -10.28 21.93 -12.86
C ALA A 348 -10.88 22.66 -11.65
N GLY A 349 -11.43 23.86 -11.88
CA GLY A 349 -12.16 24.63 -10.86
C GLY A 349 -13.61 24.16 -10.61
N SER A 350 -14.10 23.16 -11.34
CA SER A 350 -15.48 22.66 -11.22
C SER A 350 -15.57 21.16 -11.56
N CYS A 351 -16.28 20.38 -10.74
CA CYS A 351 -16.52 18.95 -10.92
C CYS A 351 -18.00 18.66 -11.21
N ILE A 352 -18.31 17.45 -11.73
CA ILE A 352 -19.68 17.04 -12.04
C ILE A 352 -20.31 16.48 -10.75
N PRO A 353 -21.39 17.09 -10.21
CA PRO A 353 -22.06 16.57 -9.02
C PRO A 353 -22.64 15.18 -9.31
N MET A 354 -22.56 14.27 -8.35
CA MET A 354 -23.20 12.96 -8.44
C MET A 354 -24.73 13.13 -8.40
N GLN A 355 -25.37 13.31 -9.57
CA GLN A 355 -26.83 13.35 -9.71
C GLN A 355 -27.39 12.03 -10.25
N LYS A 356 -28.68 11.79 -10.00
CA LYS A 356 -29.40 10.58 -10.44
C LYS A 356 -29.96 10.80 -11.86
N GLY A 357 -29.22 10.35 -12.88
CA GLY A 357 -29.74 10.05 -14.22
C GLY A 357 -29.35 10.99 -15.37
N THR A 358 -28.53 10.48 -16.29
CA THR A 358 -28.60 10.66 -17.77
C THR A 358 -27.57 9.73 -18.45
N ASP A 359 -27.96 9.05 -19.54
CA ASP A 359 -27.15 8.06 -20.27
C ASP A 359 -26.10 8.71 -21.21
N ILE A 360 -24.95 8.03 -21.41
CA ILE A 360 -23.87 8.45 -22.33
C ILE A 360 -23.45 7.26 -23.23
N GLU A 361 -23.71 7.33 -24.55
CA GLU A 361 -23.54 6.20 -25.49
C GLU A 361 -22.13 6.01 -26.09
N GLY A 362 -21.79 4.75 -26.45
CA GLY A 362 -20.96 4.55 -27.63
C GLY A 362 -20.42 3.16 -28.11
N ASP A 363 -20.03 3.10 -29.40
CA ASP A 363 -19.39 2.09 -30.30
C ASP A 363 -18.02 1.45 -29.93
N GLY A 364 -17.90 0.13 -30.17
CA GLY A 364 -16.90 -0.80 -29.61
C GLY A 364 -15.43 -0.81 -30.11
N TYR A 365 -14.64 -1.74 -29.53
CA TYR A 365 -13.17 -1.85 -29.55
C TYR A 365 -12.65 -3.26 -29.91
N ILE A 366 -11.41 -3.35 -30.42
CA ILE A 366 -10.67 -4.57 -30.76
C ILE A 366 -9.25 -4.51 -30.14
N PRO A 367 -8.79 -5.52 -29.38
CA PRO A 367 -7.52 -5.46 -28.63
C PRO A 367 -6.24 -5.70 -29.48
N LEU A 368 -5.09 -5.26 -28.94
CA LEU A 368 -3.73 -5.39 -29.49
C LEU A 368 -3.12 -6.80 -29.34
N LYS A 369 -2.18 -7.16 -30.24
CA LYS A 369 -1.52 -8.48 -30.30
C LYS A 369 -0.29 -8.62 -29.38
N ASP A 370 -0.17 -9.81 -28.77
CA ASP A 370 0.70 -10.21 -27.63
C ASP A 370 2.25 -10.10 -27.77
N GLY A 371 2.80 -9.60 -28.88
CA GLY A 371 4.24 -9.74 -29.19
C GLY A 371 5.19 -8.81 -28.44
N MET A 372 4.81 -7.55 -28.18
CA MET A 372 5.75 -6.53 -27.68
C MET A 372 6.02 -6.58 -26.18
N ILE A 373 5.06 -7.03 -25.37
CA ILE A 373 5.18 -7.01 -23.90
C ILE A 373 6.13 -8.11 -23.41
N THR A 374 6.15 -9.27 -24.05
CA THR A 374 7.13 -10.34 -23.78
C THR A 374 8.57 -9.84 -23.96
N LEU A 375 8.79 -8.90 -24.87
CA LEU A 375 10.10 -8.29 -25.10
C LEU A 375 10.46 -7.28 -24.01
N ILE A 376 9.49 -6.46 -23.58
CA ILE A 376 9.70 -5.43 -22.52
C ILE A 376 9.92 -6.09 -21.15
N LEU A 377 9.11 -7.09 -20.79
CA LEU A 377 9.28 -7.81 -19.52
C LEU A 377 10.63 -8.55 -19.46
N ARG A 378 11.05 -9.15 -20.58
CA ARG A 378 12.37 -9.79 -20.70
C ARG A 378 13.51 -8.78 -20.55
N LEU A 379 13.37 -7.58 -21.12
CA LEU A 379 14.36 -6.50 -20.96
C LEU A 379 14.43 -5.97 -19.53
N ILE A 380 13.30 -5.87 -18.82
CA ILE A 380 13.27 -5.47 -17.40
C ILE A 380 13.93 -6.54 -16.53
N ASP A 381 13.64 -7.82 -16.75
CA ASP A 381 14.28 -8.93 -16.02
C ASP A 381 15.79 -8.98 -16.26
N GLU A 382 16.24 -8.80 -17.51
CA GLU A 382 17.66 -8.76 -17.86
C GLU A 382 18.39 -7.53 -17.27
N ILE A 383 17.73 -6.37 -17.18
CA ILE A 383 18.28 -5.16 -16.57
C ILE A 383 18.35 -5.28 -15.04
N VAL A 384 17.32 -5.82 -14.39
CA VAL A 384 17.26 -5.98 -12.92
C VAL A 384 18.30 -6.99 -12.43
N PHE A 385 18.56 -8.06 -13.18
CA PHE A 385 19.54 -9.08 -12.82
C PHE A 385 20.98 -8.56 -12.82
N ASP A 386 21.32 -7.61 -13.70
CA ASP A 386 22.69 -7.11 -13.86
C ASP A 386 23.09 -6.07 -12.80
N PHE A 387 22.13 -5.42 -12.14
CA PHE A 387 22.40 -4.50 -11.03
C PHE A 387 22.82 -5.20 -9.71
N GLY A 388 22.63 -6.52 -9.61
CA GLY A 388 22.90 -7.31 -8.41
C GLY A 388 24.38 -7.67 -8.17
N ASN A 389 25.21 -7.72 -9.21
CA ASN A 389 26.60 -8.17 -9.11
C ASN A 389 27.59 -7.14 -9.67
N LYS A 390 28.33 -6.47 -8.77
CA LYS A 390 29.38 -5.51 -9.16
C LYS A 390 30.65 -6.23 -9.67
N THR A 391 30.98 -6.02 -10.94
CA THR A 391 32.25 -5.43 -11.43
C THR A 391 32.08 -5.08 -12.91
N TRP A 392 32.20 -3.81 -13.28
CA TRP A 392 32.01 -3.34 -14.65
C TRP A 392 33.25 -3.63 -15.52
N ASP A 393 33.08 -4.38 -16.60
CA ASP A 393 34.05 -4.44 -17.72
C ASP A 393 33.51 -3.58 -18.88
N LEU A 394 34.28 -2.55 -19.27
CA LEU A 394 33.96 -1.56 -20.30
C LEU A 394 33.66 -2.17 -21.68
N ARG A 395 33.99 -3.45 -21.90
CA ARG A 395 33.74 -4.16 -23.16
C ARG A 395 32.26 -4.52 -23.38
N LEU A 396 31.46 -4.67 -22.32
CA LEU A 396 30.04 -5.03 -22.42
C LEU A 396 29.15 -3.86 -22.90
N ILE A 397 29.52 -2.62 -22.56
CA ILE A 397 28.80 -1.41 -23.00
C ILE A 397 28.85 -1.26 -24.53
N TYR A 398 29.93 -1.69 -25.17
CA TYR A 398 30.09 -1.63 -26.63
C TYR A 398 29.22 -2.67 -27.36
N ILE A 399 28.97 -3.83 -26.73
CA ILE A 399 28.15 -4.90 -27.30
C ILE A 399 26.67 -4.56 -27.19
N ALA A 400 26.22 -4.01 -26.05
CA ALA A 400 24.85 -3.56 -25.87
C ALA A 400 24.47 -2.40 -26.82
N GLY A 401 25.37 -1.42 -27.00
CA GLY A 401 25.18 -0.35 -27.97
C GLY A 401 25.11 -0.86 -29.42
N SER A 402 25.89 -1.89 -29.77
CA SER A 402 25.89 -2.47 -31.11
C SER A 402 24.63 -3.29 -31.41
N LEU A 403 24.06 -3.96 -30.41
CA LEU A 403 22.81 -4.73 -30.54
C LEU A 403 21.59 -3.84 -30.77
N VAL A 404 21.53 -2.68 -30.11
CA VAL A 404 20.45 -1.69 -30.32
C VAL A 404 20.50 -1.13 -31.75
N VAL A 405 21.68 -0.80 -32.27
CA VAL A 405 21.85 -0.32 -33.65
C VAL A 405 21.46 -1.41 -34.68
N LEU A 406 21.75 -2.68 -34.39
CA LEU A 406 21.40 -3.79 -35.28
C LEU A 406 19.89 -4.06 -35.32
N MET A 407 19.18 -3.89 -34.19
CA MET A 407 17.73 -4.05 -34.13
C MET A 407 16.98 -2.90 -34.82
N VAL A 408 17.46 -1.66 -34.69
CA VAL A 408 16.91 -0.52 -35.44
C VAL A 408 17.08 -0.72 -36.95
N GLY A 409 18.20 -1.32 -37.39
CA GLY A 409 18.43 -1.68 -38.78
C GLY A 409 17.44 -2.74 -39.32
N ILE A 410 17.12 -3.77 -38.53
CA ILE A 410 16.19 -4.83 -38.93
C ILE A 410 14.75 -4.31 -39.04
N VAL A 411 14.33 -3.42 -38.13
CA VAL A 411 13.01 -2.77 -38.18
C VAL A 411 12.89 -1.84 -39.39
N ALA A 412 13.96 -1.10 -39.73
CA ALA A 412 13.97 -0.23 -40.91
C ALA A 412 13.94 -1.00 -42.24
N ILE A 413 14.52 -2.20 -42.29
CA ILE A 413 14.47 -3.08 -43.47
C ILE A 413 13.08 -3.74 -43.61
N GLY A 414 12.46 -4.13 -42.50
CA GLY A 414 11.10 -4.68 -42.49
C GLY A 414 10.02 -3.68 -42.94
N LEU A 415 10.18 -2.39 -42.61
CA LEU A 415 9.25 -1.32 -43.02
C LEU A 415 9.40 -0.90 -44.50
N LYS A 416 10.46 -1.31 -45.18
CA LYS A 416 10.70 -1.00 -46.60
C LYS A 416 10.23 -2.11 -47.55
N LEU A 417 9.79 -3.25 -47.00
CA LEU A 417 9.36 -4.44 -47.73
C LEU A 417 7.86 -4.74 -47.58
N ASN A 418 7.07 -3.80 -47.05
CA ASN A 418 5.60 -3.83 -47.05
C ASN A 418 5.02 -2.62 -47.77
#